data_AF-A0A956CYJ3-F1
#
_entry.id   AF-A0A956CYJ3-F1
#
_cell.length_a   1.000
_cell.length_b   1.000
_cell.length_c   1.000
_cell.angle_alpha   90.00
_cell.angle_beta   90.00
_cell.angle_gamma   90.00
#
_symmetry.space_group_name_H-M   'P 1'
#
loop_
_entity.id
_entity.type
_entity.pdbx_description
1 polymer ?
#
loop_
_entity_poly.entity_id
_entity_poly.type
_entity_poly.pdbx_seq_one_letter_code
_entity_poly.pdbx_strand_id
1 'polypeptide(L)' 'GELELHDAETGERVRLRVNKGLLERYRAEVKKHLEAARESCQRAGGRWIEVDVEMPMDAMIKRVFGGPVHKTAAGSDR' A
#
# COMPACT_ATOMS: atom_id res chain seq x y z
N GLY A 1 -23.36 -8.81 -6.27
CA GLY A 1 -22.78 -9.85 -7.17
C GLY A 1 -22.16 -10.94 -6.33
N GLU A 2 -21.88 -12.10 -6.90
CA GLU A 2 -21.00 -13.09 -6.26
C GLU A 2 -19.56 -12.84 -6.67
N LEU A 3 -18.62 -13.00 -5.75
CA LEU A 3 -17.18 -12.89 -5.98
C LEU A 3 -16.53 -14.14 -5.41
N GLU A 4 -15.62 -14.73 -6.16
CA GLU A 4 -14.80 -15.85 -5.69
C GLU A 4 -13.39 -15.30 -5.49
N LEU A 5 -12.91 -15.33 -4.26
CA LEU A 5 -11.53 -15.02 -3.94
C LEU A 5 -10.73 -16.31 -4.00
N HIS A 6 -9.58 -16.22 -4.66
CA HIS A 6 -8.59 -17.28 -4.76
C HIS A 6 -7.35 -16.81 -4.02
N ASP A 7 -7.01 -17.49 -2.95
CA ASP A 7 -5.73 -17.29 -2.29
C ASP A 7 -4.65 -18.04 -3.06
N ALA A 8 -3.74 -17.31 -3.69
CA ALA A 8 -2.65 -17.88 -4.47
C ALA A 8 -1.58 -18.56 -3.60
N GLU A 9 -1.53 -18.24 -2.30
CA GLU A 9 -0.52 -18.73 -1.37
C GLU A 9 -0.99 -20.01 -0.66
N THR A 10 -2.29 -20.12 -0.36
CA THR A 10 -2.88 -21.28 0.34
C THR A 10 -3.73 -22.18 -0.56
N GLY A 11 -4.15 -21.71 -1.74
CA GLY A 11 -5.08 -22.41 -2.63
C GLY A 11 -6.54 -22.36 -2.18
N GLU A 12 -6.84 -21.62 -1.12
CA GLU A 12 -8.17 -21.55 -0.54
C GLU A 12 -9.11 -20.73 -1.43
N ARG A 13 -10.36 -21.20 -1.56
CA ARG A 13 -11.40 -20.56 -2.36
C ARG A 13 -12.50 -20.04 -1.45
N VAL A 14 -12.71 -18.74 -1.45
CA VAL A 14 -13.73 -18.10 -0.63
C VAL A 14 -14.77 -17.46 -1.53
N ARG A 15 -16.00 -17.98 -1.47
CA ARG A 15 -17.14 -17.44 -2.24
C ARG A 15 -17.88 -16.41 -1.38
N LEU A 16 -17.86 -15.17 -1.81
CA LEU A 16 -18.41 -14.02 -1.12
C LEU A 16 -19.60 -13.44 -1.87
N ARG A 17 -20.68 -13.14 -1.14
CA ARG A 17 -21.77 -12.34 -1.68
C ARG A 17 -21.45 -10.87 -1.46
N VAL A 18 -21.13 -10.17 -2.54
CA VAL A 18 -20.85 -8.74 -2.53
C VAL A 18 -22.13 -7.96 -2.36
N ASN A 19 -22.23 -7.32 -1.20
CA ASN A 19 -23.23 -6.30 -0.91
C ASN A 19 -22.52 -4.96 -0.62
N LYS A 20 -23.28 -3.87 -0.61
CA LYS A 20 -22.74 -2.52 -0.41
C LYS A 20 -22.00 -2.38 0.93
N GLY A 21 -22.55 -2.94 2.00
CA GLY A 21 -21.94 -2.89 3.33
C GLY A 21 -20.60 -3.64 3.41
N LEU A 22 -20.45 -4.75 2.68
CA LEU A 22 -19.18 -5.47 2.58
C LEU A 22 -18.11 -4.63 1.88
N LEU A 23 -18.46 -3.96 0.78
CA LEU A 23 -17.54 -3.08 0.06
C LEU A 23 -17.13 -1.87 0.91
N GLU A 24 -18.06 -1.29 1.67
CA GLU A 24 -17.76 -0.18 2.58
C GLU A 24 -16.81 -0.61 3.70
N ARG A 25 -17.06 -1.77 4.32
CA ARG A 25 -16.16 -2.35 5.34
C ARG A 25 -14.79 -2.67 4.77
N TYR A 26 -14.73 -3.25 3.58
CA TYR A 26 -13.47 -3.56 2.91
C TYR A 26 -12.65 -2.30 2.64
N ARG A 27 -13.29 -1.23 2.13
CA ARG A 27 -12.63 0.08 1.94
C ARG A 27 -12.09 0.65 3.26
N ALA A 28 -12.86 0.54 4.34
CA ALA A 28 -12.43 0.99 5.65
C ALA A 28 -11.22 0.21 6.16
N GLU A 29 -11.22 -1.12 6.02
CA GLU A 29 -10.11 -1.97 6.47
C GLU A 29 -8.85 -1.76 5.63
N VAL A 30 -8.98 -1.61 4.30
CA VAL A 30 -7.87 -1.26 3.42
C VAL A 30 -7.25 0.08 3.84
N LYS A 31 -8.09 1.11 4.09
CA LYS A 31 -7.60 2.42 4.56
C LYS A 31 -6.82 2.30 5.87
N LYS A 32 -7.38 1.60 6.85
CA LYS A 32 -6.74 1.37 8.15
C LYS A 32 -5.41 0.63 8.02
N HIS A 33 -5.34 -0.38 7.16
CA HIS A 33 -4.11 -1.12 6.90
C HIS A 33 -3.03 -0.24 6.28
N LEU A 34 -3.38 0.58 5.28
CA LEU A 34 -2.45 1.52 4.64
C LEU A 34 -1.93 2.58 5.62
N GLU A 35 -2.80 3.10 6.50
CA GLU A 35 -2.40 4.02 7.57
C GLU A 35 -1.37 3.37 8.51
N ALA A 36 -1.63 2.15 8.97
CA ALA A 36 -0.69 1.40 9.82
C ALA A 36 0.66 1.12 9.11
N ALA A 37 0.63 0.79 7.82
CA ALA A 37 1.85 0.58 7.03
C ALA A 37 2.66 1.87 6.88
N ARG A 38 1.99 2.99 6.61
CA ARG A 38 2.61 4.32 6.51
C ARG A 38 3.25 4.72 7.83
N GLU A 39 2.54 4.57 8.95
CA GLU A 39 3.09 4.87 10.27
C GLU A 39 4.32 4.02 10.59
N SER A 40 4.26 2.71 10.29
CA SER A 40 5.39 1.80 10.47
C SER A 40 6.61 2.23 9.64
N CYS A 41 6.39 2.57 8.36
CA CYS A 41 7.44 3.08 7.47
C CYS A 41 8.08 4.37 8.01
N GLN A 42 7.26 5.31 8.49
CA GLN A 42 7.73 6.57 9.06
C GLN A 42 8.54 6.36 10.35
N ARG A 43 8.08 5.47 11.25
CA ARG A 43 8.83 5.10 12.47
C ARG A 43 10.19 4.48 12.15
N ALA A 44 10.28 3.71 11.07
CA ALA A 44 11.54 3.14 10.60
C ALA A 44 12.45 4.15 9.88
N GLY A 45 12.04 5.42 9.74
CA GLY A 45 12.78 6.45 9.01
C GLY A 45 12.67 6.35 7.49
N GLY A 46 11.73 5.56 6.98
CA GLY A 46 11.49 5.36 5.57
C GLY A 46 10.65 6.46 4.93
N ARG A 47 10.71 6.53 3.59
CA ARG A 47 9.88 7.42 2.77
C ARG A 47 8.71 6.63 2.17
N TRP A 48 7.49 6.98 2.57
CA TRP A 48 6.27 6.42 2.00
C TRP A 48 5.85 7.20 0.73
N ILE A 49 5.55 6.48 -0.35
CA ILE A 49 5.11 7.06 -1.62
C ILE A 49 3.97 6.21 -2.18
N GLU A 50 2.82 6.84 -2.39
CA GLU A 50 1.70 6.24 -3.11
C GLU A 50 1.79 6.58 -4.61
N VAL A 51 1.65 5.53 -5.41
CA VAL A 51 1.64 5.55 -6.87
C VAL A 51 0.41 4.82 -7.38
N ASP A 52 -0.24 5.41 -8.37
CA ASP A 52 -1.36 4.80 -9.06
C ASP A 52 -0.87 3.64 -9.94
N VAL A 53 -1.60 2.53 -9.95
CA VAL A 53 -1.30 1.37 -10.79
C VAL A 53 -1.49 1.68 -12.28
N GLU A 54 -2.37 2.63 -12.61
CA GLU A 54 -2.60 3.07 -14.00
C GLU A 54 -1.49 4.03 -14.49
N MET A 55 -0.61 4.48 -13.60
CA MET A 55 0.50 5.35 -13.96
C MET A 55 1.51 4.61 -14.86
N PRO A 56 1.94 5.20 -16.00
CA PRO A 56 3.02 4.64 -16.81
C PRO A 56 4.29 4.42 -15.99
N MET A 57 4.96 3.29 -16.20
CA MET A 57 6.12 2.85 -15.40
C MET A 57 7.21 3.93 -15.29
N ASP A 58 7.54 4.63 -16.38
CA ASP A 58 8.54 5.70 -16.37
C ASP A 58 8.15 6.87 -15.47
N ALA A 59 6.86 7.22 -15.43
CA ALA A 59 6.34 8.27 -14.55
C ALA A 59 6.35 7.80 -13.08
N MET A 60 6.08 6.52 -12.84
CA MET A 60 6.15 5.90 -11.52
C MET A 60 7.59 5.95 -10.97
N ILE A 61 8.58 5.53 -11.76
CA ILE A 61 10.00 5.54 -11.38
C ILE A 61 10.46 6.97 -11.07
N LYS A 62 10.13 7.95 -11.93
CA LYS A 62 10.47 9.36 -11.69
C LYS A 62 9.83 9.90 -10.42
N ARG A 63 8.58 9.52 -10.11
CA ARG A 63 7.89 9.94 -8.89
C ARG A 63 8.53 9.35 -7.63
N VAL A 64 8.90 8.08 -7.68
CA VAL A 64 9.51 7.37 -6.54
C VAL A 64 10.94 7.88 -6.29
N PHE A 65 11.77 7.94 -7.34
CA PHE A 65 13.21 8.14 -7.22
C PHE A 65 13.73 9.50 -7.72
N GLY A 66 12.94 10.28 -8.45
CA GLY A 66 13.39 11.52 -9.10
C GLY A 66 13.38 12.79 -8.23
N GLY A 67 12.91 12.72 -6.99
CA GLY A 67 12.93 13.85 -6.04
C GLY A 67 14.25 13.94 -5.25
N PRO A 68 14.60 15.10 -4.67
CA PRO A 68 15.80 15.24 -3.86
C PRO A 68 15.74 14.27 -2.67
N VAL A 69 16.77 13.43 -2.53
CA VAL A 69 16.98 12.59 -1.36
C VAL A 69 17.20 13.52 -0.17
N HIS A 70 16.19 13.71 0.68
CA HIS A 70 16.43 14.27 2.00
C HIS A 70 17.35 13.29 2.72
N LYS A 71 18.62 13.69 2.91
CA LYS A 71 19.56 12.99 3.79
C LYS A 71 18.86 12.84 5.14
N THR A 72 18.45 11.63 5.48
CA THR A 72 18.09 11.30 6.86
C THR A 72 19.33 11.51 7.71
N ALA A 73 19.18 12.25 8.81
CA ALA A 73 20.21 12.48 9.79
C ALA A 73 20.50 11.16 10.55
N ALA A 74 21.23 10.26 9.90
CA ALA A 74 21.83 9.08 10.50
C ALA A 74 23.32 9.09 10.14
N GLY A 75 24.04 9.99 10.80
CA GLY A 75 25.46 10.25 10.59
C GLY A 75 25.97 11.19 11.67
N SER A 76 25.74 10.82 12.93
CA SER A 76 26.48 11.40 14.06
C SER A 76 27.84 10.70 14.09
N ASP A 77 28.75 11.24 13.29
CA ASP A 77 30.18 10.96 13.35
C ASP A 77 30.74 11.63 14.61
N ARG A 78 31.05 10.82 15.64
CA ARG A 78 32.09 11.01 16.68
C ARG A 78 32.05 9.89 17.69
#